data_AF-A0AB34JFP8-F1
#
_entry.id   AF-A0AB34JFP8-F1
#
_cell.length_a   1.000
_cell.length_b   1.000
_cell.length_c   1.000
_cell.angle_alpha   90.00
_cell.angle_beta   90.00
_cell.angle_gamma   90.00
#
_symmetry.space_group_name_H-M   'P 1'
#
loop_
_entity.id
_entity.type
_entity.pdbx_description
1 polymer ?
#
loop_
_entity_poly.entity_id
_entity_poly.type
_entity_poly.pdbx_seq_one_letter_code
_entity_poly.pdbx_strand_id
1 'polypeptide(L)'
;MVCPTPPSELLFNSIVLGLFAEGKVPGGSVVDAGANSGEWACMYAEAQPSRLVHAIDPLEVNIKSISRKFQPLFPNIRPRVGGLGDKTVTIVPPKRVARARAGSAALDISKKGTVWLDKAPAPATAFSMLRLDDLFANETLGFAHLDVEGGELAALRGGARVIQRDRRAVPVLTVELHVHDDPAFTHELLIFLNSLQYTVLLVEEVCGVRYDCRNLLALPKGLGAHFRTSQVLRVAATSERLFVVNSSNILTHAYALACTRGGPCCHDSRYCCKHRCIRAWLHKEMKRWDASDKSSRDPRLFTRLEWLSAKTSLTDLFGL
;
A
#
# COMPACT_ATOMS: atom_id res chain seq x y z
N MET A 1 -7.65 12.10 -20.05
CA MET A 1 -6.59 11.81 -19.07
C MET A 1 -5.31 11.56 -19.83
N VAL A 2 -4.24 12.24 -19.45
CA VAL A 2 -2.89 12.08 -20.03
C VAL A 2 -2.15 10.94 -19.33
N CYS A 3 -2.42 10.72 -18.04
CA CYS A 3 -1.86 9.58 -17.32
C CYS A 3 -2.63 8.30 -17.67
N PRO A 4 -1.93 7.19 -17.93
CA PRO A 4 -2.59 5.90 -18.00
C PRO A 4 -3.15 5.55 -16.62
N THR A 5 -4.39 5.08 -16.57
CA THR A 5 -4.91 4.45 -15.35
C THR A 5 -4.06 3.21 -15.06
N PRO A 6 -3.52 3.04 -13.84
CA PRO A 6 -2.79 1.83 -13.50
C PRO A 6 -3.66 0.60 -13.79
N PRO A 7 -3.12 -0.43 -14.47
CA PRO A 7 -3.91 -1.57 -14.93
C PRO A 7 -4.26 -2.56 -13.80
N SER A 8 -3.64 -2.39 -12.63
CA SER A 8 -3.97 -3.11 -11.39
C SER A 8 -4.67 -2.19 -10.40
N GLU A 9 -5.26 -2.79 -9.38
CA GLU A 9 -5.79 -2.06 -8.21
C GLU A 9 -6.87 -1.03 -8.56
N LEU A 10 -7.79 -1.43 -9.45
CA LEU A 10 -8.82 -0.55 -9.99
C LEU A 10 -9.75 -0.01 -8.89
N LEU A 11 -10.10 -0.85 -7.93
CA LEU A 11 -10.95 -0.45 -6.81
C LEU A 11 -10.20 0.53 -5.90
N PHE A 12 -8.96 0.21 -5.52
CA PHE A 12 -8.12 1.10 -4.72
C PHE A 12 -7.93 2.47 -5.39
N ASN A 13 -7.54 2.47 -6.67
CA ASN A 13 -7.32 3.68 -7.45
C ASN A 13 -8.60 4.53 -7.55
N SER A 14 -9.75 3.90 -7.76
CA SER A 14 -11.05 4.58 -7.79
C SER A 14 -11.40 5.22 -6.45
N ILE A 15 -11.12 4.54 -5.34
CA ILE A 15 -11.35 5.09 -3.99
C ILE A 15 -10.45 6.30 -3.75
N VAL A 16 -9.15 6.18 -4.01
CA VAL A 16 -8.19 7.27 -3.76
C VAL A 16 -8.47 8.48 -4.64
N LEU A 17 -8.67 8.29 -5.94
CA LEU A 17 -9.03 9.38 -6.85
C LEU A 17 -10.37 10.04 -6.47
N GLY A 18 -11.34 9.22 -6.05
CA GLY A 18 -12.61 9.72 -5.53
C GLY A 18 -12.43 10.60 -4.29
N LEU A 19 -11.57 10.20 -3.34
CA LEU A 19 -11.25 11.02 -2.17
C LEU A 19 -10.56 12.34 -2.55
N PHE A 20 -9.66 12.33 -3.54
CA PHE A 20 -9.08 13.56 -4.07
C PHE A 20 -10.14 14.47 -4.70
N ALA A 21 -11.01 13.92 -5.55
CA ALA A 21 -12.07 14.67 -6.23
C ALA A 21 -13.10 15.26 -5.25
N GLU A 22 -13.41 14.56 -4.16
CA GLU A 22 -14.29 15.04 -3.10
C GLU A 22 -13.62 16.02 -2.11
N GLY A 23 -12.33 16.34 -2.31
CA GLY A 23 -11.56 17.17 -1.38
C GLY A 23 -11.40 16.55 0.01
N LYS A 24 -11.40 15.20 0.07
CA LYS A 24 -11.27 14.42 1.32
C LYS A 24 -9.85 14.14 1.73
N VAL A 25 -8.93 14.20 0.78
CA VAL A 25 -7.50 14.16 1.06
C VAL A 25 -7.05 15.56 1.50
N PRO A 26 -6.46 15.73 2.68
CA PRO A 26 -5.96 17.02 3.13
C PRO A 26 -4.95 17.63 2.15
N GLY A 27 -4.85 18.95 2.16
CA GLY A 27 -3.83 19.67 1.39
C GLY A 27 -2.40 19.29 1.78
N GLY A 28 -1.43 19.73 0.98
CA GLY A 28 0.00 19.42 1.16
C GLY A 28 0.57 18.65 -0.02
N SER A 29 1.82 18.23 0.08
CA SER A 29 2.49 17.40 -0.93
C SER A 29 2.01 15.94 -0.84
N VAL A 30 2.31 15.18 -1.88
CA VAL A 30 2.02 13.74 -2.04
C VAL A 30 3.33 12.98 -2.12
N VAL A 31 3.43 11.81 -1.49
CA VAL A 31 4.52 10.86 -1.75
C VAL A 31 3.96 9.56 -2.31
N ASP A 32 4.63 9.07 -3.35
CA ASP A 32 4.48 7.75 -3.95
C ASP A 32 5.80 7.01 -3.77
N ALA A 33 5.89 6.14 -2.77
CA ALA A 33 7.08 5.39 -2.43
C ALA A 33 6.95 3.96 -2.93
N GLY A 34 7.94 3.50 -3.70
CA GLY A 34 7.76 2.33 -4.57
C GLY A 34 7.30 2.70 -5.97
N ALA A 35 7.59 3.93 -6.43
CA ALA A 35 6.94 4.51 -7.61
C ALA A 35 7.06 3.67 -8.89
N ASN A 36 8.07 2.78 -9.01
CA ASN A 36 8.21 1.80 -10.07
C ASN A 36 8.12 2.41 -11.49
N SER A 37 7.03 2.17 -12.21
CA SER A 37 6.79 2.71 -13.56
C SER A 37 6.39 4.19 -13.55
N GLY A 38 6.00 4.73 -12.39
CA GLY A 38 5.48 6.09 -12.16
C GLY A 38 4.01 6.28 -12.46
N GLU A 39 3.25 5.21 -12.69
CA GLU A 39 1.83 5.29 -13.08
C GLU A 39 0.97 5.91 -11.99
N TRP A 40 1.19 5.55 -10.72
CA TRP A 40 0.52 6.17 -9.57
C TRP A 40 0.97 7.62 -9.35
N ALA A 41 2.27 7.91 -9.37
CA ALA A 41 2.78 9.29 -9.33
C ALA A 41 2.15 10.19 -10.41
N CYS A 42 2.02 9.69 -11.65
CA CYS A 42 1.34 10.40 -12.73
C CYS A 42 -0.12 10.63 -12.37
N MET A 43 -0.85 9.57 -12.00
CA MET A 43 -2.25 9.64 -11.62
C MET A 43 -2.51 10.68 -10.52
N TYR A 44 -1.68 10.74 -9.47
CA TYR A 44 -1.78 11.74 -8.41
C TYR A 44 -1.49 13.17 -8.92
N ALA A 45 -0.49 13.32 -9.78
CA ALA A 45 -0.12 14.63 -10.33
C ALA A 45 -1.21 15.21 -11.25
N GLU A 46 -1.86 14.36 -12.06
CA GLU A 46 -3.00 14.75 -12.90
C GLU A 46 -4.24 15.08 -12.04
N ALA A 47 -4.52 14.28 -11.01
CA ALA A 47 -5.67 14.49 -10.14
C ALA A 47 -5.55 15.76 -9.28
N GLN A 48 -4.32 16.19 -8.96
CA GLN A 48 -4.05 17.33 -8.09
C GLN A 48 -2.88 18.18 -8.63
N PRO A 49 -3.09 18.97 -9.71
CA PRO A 49 -2.02 19.69 -10.40
C PRO A 49 -1.36 20.79 -9.54
N SER A 50 -2.03 21.25 -8.48
CA SER A 50 -1.48 22.24 -7.53
C SER A 50 -0.58 21.64 -6.45
N ARG A 51 -0.50 20.31 -6.34
CA ARG A 51 0.25 19.60 -5.30
C ARG A 51 1.54 19.02 -5.88
N LEU A 52 2.61 19.06 -5.09
CA LEU A 52 3.86 18.40 -5.42
C LEU A 52 3.72 16.88 -5.21
N VAL A 53 4.21 16.07 -6.13
CA VAL A 53 4.24 14.61 -6.04
C VAL A 53 5.68 14.12 -6.01
N HIS A 54 6.10 13.55 -4.88
CA HIS A 54 7.41 12.92 -4.72
C HIS A 54 7.33 11.46 -5.14
N ALA A 55 7.91 11.13 -6.29
CA ALA A 55 7.97 9.75 -6.80
C ALA A 55 9.30 9.12 -6.41
N ILE A 56 9.29 8.21 -5.44
CA ILE A 56 10.50 7.67 -4.81
C ILE A 56 10.63 6.20 -5.13
N ASP A 57 11.79 5.82 -5.67
CA ASP A 57 12.10 4.43 -6.01
C ASP A 57 13.62 4.18 -5.84
N PRO A 58 14.05 3.04 -5.26
CA PRO A 58 15.46 2.74 -5.07
C PRO A 58 16.21 2.48 -6.39
N LEU A 59 15.49 2.12 -7.47
CA LEU A 59 16.07 1.87 -8.79
C LEU A 59 16.20 3.15 -9.59
N GLU A 60 17.44 3.54 -9.88
CA GLU A 60 17.73 4.69 -10.74
C GLU A 60 17.09 4.56 -12.14
N VAL A 61 16.98 3.34 -12.67
CA VAL A 61 16.32 3.10 -13.97
C VAL A 61 14.83 3.48 -13.95
N ASN A 62 14.13 3.20 -12.84
CA ASN A 62 12.73 3.58 -12.65
C ASN A 62 12.61 5.09 -12.61
N ILE A 63 13.40 5.76 -11.77
CA ILE A 63 13.40 7.22 -11.67
C ILE A 63 13.74 7.91 -12.99
N LYS A 64 14.74 7.43 -13.73
CA LYS A 64 15.06 7.93 -15.08
C LYS A 64 13.90 7.75 -16.06
N SER A 65 13.14 6.65 -15.94
CA SER A 65 11.94 6.42 -16.74
C SER A 65 10.84 7.43 -16.40
N ILE A 66 10.55 7.64 -15.11
CA ILE A 66 9.55 8.60 -14.62
C ILE A 66 9.90 10.03 -15.06
N SER A 67 11.16 10.44 -14.87
CA SER A 67 11.66 11.76 -15.31
C SER A 67 11.50 11.99 -16.81
N ARG A 68 11.70 10.95 -17.63
CA ARG A 68 11.56 11.08 -19.08
C ARG A 68 10.10 11.08 -19.53
N LYS A 69 9.28 10.20 -18.96
CA LYS A 69 7.91 9.94 -19.42
C LYS A 69 6.92 10.97 -18.88
N PHE A 70 7.03 11.35 -17.61
CA PHE A 70 5.96 12.08 -16.91
C PHE A 70 6.35 13.49 -16.49
N GLN A 71 7.60 13.75 -16.10
CA GLN A 71 8.02 15.08 -15.64
C GLN A 71 7.83 16.21 -16.68
N PRO A 72 8.00 15.99 -18.01
CA PRO A 72 7.71 17.02 -19.01
C PRO A 72 6.21 17.35 -19.13
N LEU A 73 5.35 16.39 -18.81
CA LEU A 73 3.88 16.54 -18.86
C LEU A 73 3.35 17.12 -17.55
N PHE A 74 4.01 16.78 -16.44
CA PHE A 74 3.60 17.11 -15.08
C PHE A 74 4.79 17.69 -14.31
N PRO A 75 5.00 19.02 -14.38
CA PRO A 75 6.13 19.68 -13.72
C PRO A 75 6.02 19.65 -12.19
N ASN A 76 4.88 19.22 -11.63
CA ASN A 76 4.68 18.97 -10.21
C ASN A 76 5.13 17.56 -9.76
N ILE A 77 5.66 16.70 -10.64
CA ILE A 77 6.33 15.46 -10.24
C ILE A 77 7.81 15.73 -9.91
N ARG A 78 8.28 15.15 -8.80
CA ARG A 78 9.67 15.16 -8.33
C ARG A 78 10.17 13.72 -8.18
N PRO A 79 10.74 13.13 -9.25
CA PRO A 79 11.34 11.81 -9.18
C PRO A 79 12.62 11.84 -8.34
N ARG A 80 12.81 10.87 -7.44
CA ARG A 80 13.99 10.79 -6.58
C ARG A 80 14.42 9.35 -6.36
N VAL A 81 15.72 9.10 -6.55
CA VAL A 81 16.32 7.79 -6.21
C VAL A 81 16.41 7.66 -4.69
N GLY A 82 15.78 6.62 -4.14
CA GLY A 82 15.85 6.32 -2.72
C GLY A 82 14.80 5.33 -2.26
N GLY A 83 14.93 4.86 -1.01
CA GLY A 83 13.89 4.12 -0.31
C GLY A 83 13.38 4.93 0.89
N LEU A 84 12.28 4.51 1.50
CA LEU A 84 11.79 5.09 2.75
C LEU A 84 11.99 4.13 3.91
N GLY A 85 12.43 4.66 5.05
CA GLY A 85 12.67 3.89 6.27
C GLY A 85 12.69 4.77 7.52
N ASP A 86 13.12 4.19 8.64
CA ASP A 86 13.16 4.87 9.94
C ASP A 86 14.46 5.66 10.17
N LYS A 87 15.45 5.48 9.30
CA LYS A 87 16.78 6.10 9.37
C LYS A 87 17.24 6.58 7.99
N THR A 88 18.01 7.66 8.00
CA THR A 88 18.65 8.19 6.80
C THR A 88 20.02 7.56 6.65
N VAL A 89 20.22 6.76 5.60
CA VAL A 89 21.42 5.93 5.46
C VAL A 89 21.58 5.41 4.04
N THR A 90 22.82 5.21 3.60
CA THR A 90 23.11 4.64 2.27
C THR A 90 23.07 3.12 2.32
N ILE A 91 22.28 2.53 1.44
CA ILE A 91 22.17 1.08 1.27
C ILE A 91 22.94 0.67 0.02
N VAL A 92 23.75 -0.38 0.17
CA VAL A 92 24.39 -1.06 -0.94
C VAL A 92 23.77 -2.45 -1.09
N PRO A 93 22.93 -2.70 -2.11
CA PRO A 93 22.33 -4.00 -2.30
C PRO A 93 23.41 -5.04 -2.65
N PRO A 94 23.28 -6.30 -2.19
CA PRO A 94 24.22 -7.36 -2.56
C PRO A 94 24.24 -7.57 -4.09
N LYS A 95 25.41 -7.92 -4.67
CA LYS A 95 25.57 -8.10 -6.14
C LYS A 95 24.54 -9.03 -6.80
N ARG A 96 24.03 -10.04 -6.09
CA ARG A 96 22.97 -10.95 -6.59
C ARG A 96 21.61 -10.28 -6.65
N VAL A 97 21.35 -9.37 -5.72
CA VAL A 97 20.11 -8.59 -5.61
C VAL A 97 20.12 -7.43 -6.62
N ALA A 98 21.28 -6.85 -6.93
CA ALA A 98 21.44 -5.84 -7.98
C ALA A 98 20.99 -6.31 -9.39
N ARG A 99 20.86 -7.63 -9.62
CA ARG A 99 20.31 -8.21 -10.87
C ARG A 99 18.84 -8.60 -10.76
N ALA A 100 18.29 -8.71 -9.55
CA ALA A 100 16.87 -8.96 -9.32
C ALA A 100 16.15 -7.60 -9.21
N ARG A 101 14.86 -7.54 -9.55
CA ARG A 101 14.05 -6.31 -9.42
C ARG A 101 14.17 -5.79 -7.98
N ALA A 102 14.70 -4.59 -7.77
CA ALA A 102 15.09 -4.15 -6.42
C ALA A 102 13.94 -3.85 -5.46
N GLY A 103 12.67 -3.90 -5.89
CA GLY A 103 11.54 -3.92 -4.95
C GLY A 103 11.70 -5.04 -3.91
N SER A 104 12.09 -6.24 -4.34
CA SER A 104 12.37 -7.36 -3.42
C SER A 104 13.69 -7.24 -2.65
N ALA A 105 14.55 -6.26 -2.97
CA ALA A 105 15.85 -6.05 -2.31
C ALA A 105 15.69 -5.50 -0.90
N ALA A 106 14.78 -4.54 -0.70
CA ALA A 106 14.57 -3.86 0.58
C ALA A 106 14.18 -4.85 1.69
N LEU A 107 13.36 -5.86 1.36
CA LEU A 107 13.02 -6.98 2.25
C LEU A 107 14.24 -7.78 2.71
N ASP A 108 15.08 -8.18 1.77
CA ASP A 108 16.24 -9.03 2.06
C ASP A 108 17.31 -8.26 2.84
N ILE A 109 17.40 -6.94 2.66
CA ILE A 109 18.27 -6.01 3.39
C ILE A 109 17.90 -5.96 4.87
N SER A 110 16.60 -5.88 5.22
CA SER A 110 16.14 -5.88 6.61
C SER A 110 16.37 -7.22 7.32
N LYS A 111 16.29 -8.35 6.59
CA LYS A 111 16.38 -9.70 7.16
C LYS A 111 17.79 -10.28 7.22
N LYS A 112 18.72 -9.85 6.35
CA LYS A 112 20.06 -10.47 6.23
C LYS A 112 21.24 -9.60 6.65
N GLY A 113 21.00 -8.42 7.23
CA GLY A 113 22.05 -7.57 7.78
C GLY A 113 23.03 -7.09 6.71
N THR A 114 22.70 -5.98 6.04
CA THR A 114 23.61 -5.36 5.06
C THR A 114 24.55 -4.38 5.75
N VAL A 115 25.78 -4.29 5.23
CA VAL A 115 26.86 -3.46 5.78
C VAL A 115 26.55 -1.98 5.55
N TRP A 116 26.42 -1.23 6.65
CA TRP A 116 26.38 0.23 6.67
C TRP A 116 27.77 0.76 6.31
N LEU A 117 27.92 1.42 5.16
CA LEU A 117 29.17 2.08 4.77
C LEU A 117 29.05 3.57 5.06
N ASP A 118 29.63 4.03 6.16
CA ASP A 118 29.56 5.44 6.54
C ASP A 118 30.40 6.38 5.66
N LYS A 119 31.39 5.89 4.88
CA LYS A 119 32.37 6.78 4.18
C LYS A 119 32.99 6.28 2.87
N ALA A 120 32.50 5.19 2.25
CA ALA A 120 33.08 4.72 0.97
C ALA A 120 32.32 5.27 -0.26
N PRO A 121 32.98 5.53 -1.40
CA PRO A 121 32.30 5.88 -2.64
C PRO A 121 31.32 4.77 -3.01
N ALA A 122 30.06 5.14 -3.11
CA ALA A 122 28.96 4.19 -3.24
C ALA A 122 29.04 3.50 -4.62
N PRO A 123 28.99 2.17 -4.71
CA PRO A 123 28.94 1.50 -6.01
C PRO A 123 27.68 1.91 -6.78
N ALA A 124 27.68 1.73 -8.11
CA ALA A 124 26.62 2.16 -9.05
C ALA A 124 25.19 1.60 -8.78
N THR A 125 24.96 0.92 -7.66
CA THR A 125 23.68 0.34 -7.24
C THR A 125 23.25 0.79 -5.85
N ALA A 126 24.03 1.65 -5.21
CA ALA A 126 23.70 2.19 -3.90
C ALA A 126 22.61 3.26 -3.99
N PHE A 127 21.75 3.33 -2.98
CA PHE A 127 20.72 4.35 -2.88
C PHE A 127 20.55 4.80 -1.43
N SER A 128 19.99 5.99 -1.24
CA SER A 128 19.72 6.52 0.10
C SER A 128 18.35 6.04 0.60
N MET A 129 18.32 5.46 1.80
CA MET A 129 17.12 5.38 2.61
C MET A 129 16.87 6.76 3.22
N LEU A 130 15.64 7.23 3.12
CA LEU A 130 15.19 8.53 3.57
C LEU A 130 14.11 8.35 4.63
N ARG A 131 14.02 9.32 5.53
CA ARG A 131 12.90 9.44 6.44
C ARG A 131 11.85 10.39 5.87
N LEU A 132 10.57 10.05 6.02
CA LEU A 132 9.48 10.96 5.71
C LEU A 132 9.59 12.27 6.51
N ASP A 133 10.00 12.21 7.79
CA ASP A 133 10.22 13.40 8.61
C ASP A 133 11.22 14.38 7.98
N ASP A 134 12.29 13.86 7.36
CA ASP A 134 13.36 14.66 6.78
C ASP A 134 12.94 15.18 5.39
N LEU A 135 12.26 14.35 4.60
CA LEU A 135 11.74 14.72 3.28
C LEU A 135 10.72 15.86 3.38
N PHE A 136 9.83 15.80 4.39
CA PHE A 136 8.76 16.76 4.61
C PHE A 136 9.07 17.77 5.74
N ALA A 137 10.36 18.03 6.01
CA ALA A 137 10.77 18.97 7.06
C ALA A 137 10.21 20.39 6.82
N ASN A 138 10.11 20.80 5.55
CA ASN A 138 9.70 22.15 5.14
C ASN A 138 8.41 22.18 4.30
N GLU A 139 7.64 21.10 4.31
CA GLU A 139 6.37 21.01 3.59
C GLU A 139 5.37 20.13 4.35
N THR A 140 4.08 20.35 4.14
CA THR A 140 3.02 19.54 4.74
C THR A 140 2.82 18.27 3.92
N LEU A 141 2.73 17.12 4.57
CA LEU A 141 2.36 15.87 3.92
C LEU A 141 0.83 15.73 3.97
N GLY A 142 0.17 15.61 2.81
CA GLY A 142 -1.28 15.41 2.76
C GLY A 142 -1.71 14.01 2.33
N PHE A 143 -0.88 13.31 1.55
CA PHE A 143 -1.13 11.93 1.12
C PHE A 143 0.17 11.14 0.99
N ALA A 144 0.18 9.90 1.46
CA ALA A 144 1.30 8.98 1.27
C ALA A 144 0.81 7.63 0.76
N HIS A 145 1.26 7.23 -0.42
CA HIS A 145 1.17 5.87 -0.91
C HIS A 145 2.50 5.16 -0.68
N LEU A 146 2.48 4.10 0.13
CA LEU A 146 3.66 3.39 0.59
C LEU A 146 3.60 1.91 0.11
N ASP A 147 4.17 1.65 -1.06
CA ASP A 147 4.48 0.32 -1.55
C ASP A 147 6.01 0.11 -1.47
N VAL A 148 6.49 -0.09 -0.25
CA VAL A 148 7.93 -0.23 0.04
C VAL A 148 8.31 -1.68 0.33
N GLU A 149 7.50 -2.60 -0.19
CA GLU A 149 7.73 -4.04 -0.17
C GLU A 149 8.11 -4.53 1.24
N GLY A 150 7.22 -4.43 2.23
CA GLY A 150 7.48 -4.84 3.63
C GLY A 150 8.27 -3.84 4.47
N GLY A 151 8.67 -2.70 3.90
CA GLY A 151 9.29 -1.58 4.61
C GLY A 151 8.30 -0.62 5.27
N GLU A 152 6.99 -0.90 5.22
CA GLU A 152 5.94 0.09 5.50
C GLU A 152 6.00 0.59 6.93
N LEU A 153 6.19 -0.32 7.90
CA LEU A 153 6.31 0.05 9.31
C LEU A 153 7.54 0.93 9.56
N ALA A 154 8.68 0.64 8.90
CA ALA A 154 9.89 1.44 9.05
C ALA A 154 9.70 2.83 8.43
N ALA A 155 9.11 2.91 7.23
CA ALA A 155 8.78 4.19 6.58
C ALA A 155 7.85 5.04 7.45
N LEU A 156 6.79 4.44 8.02
CA LEU A 156 5.86 5.11 8.92
C LEU A 156 6.54 5.58 10.22
N ARG A 157 7.44 4.78 10.81
CA ARG A 157 8.27 5.21 11.95
C ARG A 157 9.16 6.40 11.59
N GLY A 158 9.74 6.39 10.40
CA GLY A 158 10.51 7.50 9.86
C GLY A 158 9.70 8.76 9.57
N GLY A 159 8.37 8.67 9.55
CA GLY A 159 7.44 9.78 9.34
C GLY A 159 6.58 10.14 10.54
N ALA A 160 6.82 9.54 11.70
CA ALA A 160 5.96 9.71 12.86
C ALA A 160 5.85 11.19 13.29
N ARG A 161 6.93 11.97 13.17
CA ARG A 161 6.89 13.39 13.55
C ARG A 161 6.12 14.22 12.55
N VAL A 162 6.31 14.03 11.24
CA VAL A 162 5.56 14.79 10.23
C VAL A 162 4.06 14.47 10.30
N ILE A 163 3.71 13.19 10.45
CA ILE A 163 2.32 12.75 10.62
C ILE A 163 1.69 13.38 11.87
N GLN A 164 2.42 13.44 12.99
CA GLN A 164 1.95 14.03 14.24
C GLN A 164 1.99 15.57 14.27
N ARG A 165 2.89 16.20 13.52
CA ARG A 165 3.05 17.66 13.41
C ARG A 165 1.84 18.26 12.70
N ASP A 166 1.42 17.62 11.61
CA ASP A 166 0.40 18.12 10.72
C ASP A 166 -1.03 17.85 11.26
N ARG A 167 -1.27 17.99 12.57
CA ARG A 167 -2.55 17.62 13.24
C ARG A 167 -3.82 18.22 12.63
N ARG A 168 -3.72 19.36 11.93
CA ARG A 168 -4.85 20.01 11.25
C ARG A 168 -5.05 19.52 9.81
N ALA A 169 -4.04 18.87 9.24
CA ALA A 169 -3.99 18.32 7.88
C ALA A 169 -3.38 16.91 7.92
N VAL A 170 -3.80 16.08 8.89
CA VAL A 170 -3.19 14.78 9.13
C VAL A 170 -3.29 13.96 7.84
N PRO A 171 -2.18 13.48 7.27
CA PRO A 171 -2.20 12.88 5.95
C PRO A 171 -3.09 11.64 5.89
N VAL A 172 -3.73 11.42 4.76
CA VAL A 172 -4.29 10.11 4.42
C VAL A 172 -3.13 9.21 4.00
N LEU A 173 -3.06 8.00 4.54
CA LEU A 173 -1.99 7.06 4.25
C LEU A 173 -2.55 5.83 3.55
N THR A 174 -1.79 5.25 2.65
CA THR A 174 -2.05 3.93 2.10
C THR A 174 -0.80 3.07 2.18
N VAL A 175 -0.96 1.79 2.50
CA VAL A 175 0.13 0.82 2.57
C VAL A 175 -0.27 -0.47 1.87
N GLU A 176 0.67 -1.11 1.18
CA GLU A 176 0.49 -2.50 0.75
C GLU A 176 0.89 -3.46 1.88
N LEU A 177 0.09 -4.51 2.09
CA LEU A 177 0.33 -5.48 3.15
C LEU A 177 0.04 -6.90 2.68
N HIS A 178 1.00 -7.79 2.91
CA HIS A 178 0.79 -9.24 2.86
C HIS A 178 0.18 -9.70 4.18
N VAL A 179 -1.15 -9.77 4.23
CA VAL A 179 -1.93 -9.93 5.47
C VAL A 179 -1.48 -11.14 6.30
N HIS A 180 -1.29 -12.28 5.65
CA HIS A 180 -1.01 -13.56 6.31
C HIS A 180 0.43 -14.04 6.17
N ASP A 181 1.25 -13.44 5.29
CA ASP A 181 2.64 -13.86 5.10
C ASP A 181 3.47 -13.66 6.38
N ASP A 182 3.26 -12.55 7.09
CA ASP A 182 3.90 -12.25 8.38
C ASP A 182 2.88 -11.64 9.37
N PRO A 183 2.11 -12.49 10.08
CA PRO A 183 1.06 -12.02 11.00
C PRO A 183 1.58 -11.12 12.13
N ALA A 184 2.82 -11.34 12.57
CA ALA A 184 3.45 -10.51 13.60
C ALA A 184 3.69 -9.09 13.09
N PHE A 185 4.26 -8.96 11.88
CA PHE A 185 4.42 -7.67 11.21
C PHE A 185 3.07 -6.99 10.97
N THR A 186 2.07 -7.72 10.46
CA THR A 186 0.70 -7.24 10.25
C THR A 186 0.10 -6.65 11.54
N HIS A 187 0.23 -7.36 12.67
CA HIS A 187 -0.24 -6.86 13.96
C HIS A 187 0.52 -5.61 14.42
N GLU A 188 1.85 -5.61 14.31
CA GLU A 188 2.69 -4.48 14.73
C GLU A 188 2.38 -3.22 13.92
N LEU A 189 2.21 -3.36 12.60
CA LEU A 189 1.82 -2.28 11.70
C LEU A 189 0.47 -1.64 12.10
N LEU A 190 -0.54 -2.47 12.36
CA LEU A 190 -1.87 -1.97 12.75
C LEU A 190 -1.89 -1.35 14.14
N ILE A 191 -1.12 -1.90 15.10
CA ILE A 191 -0.93 -1.28 16.42
C ILE A 191 -0.27 0.09 16.26
N PHE A 192 0.74 0.20 15.40
CA PHE A 192 1.44 1.45 15.15
C PHE A 192 0.51 2.50 14.52
N LEU A 193 -0.22 2.16 13.45
CA LEU A 193 -1.22 3.05 12.84
C LEU A 193 -2.30 3.48 13.85
N ASN A 194 -2.78 2.58 14.70
CA ASN A 194 -3.74 2.93 15.75
C ASN A 194 -3.13 3.90 16.78
N SER A 195 -1.85 3.73 17.14
CA SER A 195 -1.14 4.66 18.04
C SER A 195 -1.03 6.07 17.46
N LEU A 196 -0.95 6.19 16.13
CA LEU A 196 -0.99 7.44 15.38
C LEU A 196 -2.42 8.00 15.19
N GLN A 197 -3.43 7.42 15.85
CA GLN A 197 -4.83 7.84 15.79
C GLN A 197 -5.45 7.68 14.39
N TYR A 198 -5.14 6.59 13.68
CA TYR A 198 -5.78 6.23 12.42
C TYR A 198 -6.85 5.15 12.59
N THR A 199 -7.94 5.27 11.83
CA THR A 199 -8.85 4.18 11.50
C THR A 199 -8.34 3.54 10.22
N VAL A 200 -8.14 2.23 10.21
CA VAL A 200 -7.61 1.51 9.06
C VAL A 200 -8.72 0.77 8.35
N LEU A 201 -8.77 0.94 7.03
CA LEU A 201 -9.72 0.31 6.13
C LEU A 201 -8.96 -0.62 5.19
N LEU A 202 -9.37 -1.87 5.07
CA LEU A 202 -8.85 -2.81 4.07
C LEU A 202 -9.67 -2.69 2.79
N VAL A 203 -8.99 -2.51 1.66
CA VAL A 203 -9.60 -2.56 0.32
C VAL A 203 -9.64 -4.02 -0.14
N GLU A 204 -10.83 -4.51 -0.48
CA GLU A 204 -11.08 -5.90 -0.87
C GLU A 204 -10.71 -6.16 -2.34
N GLU A 205 -9.42 -6.04 -2.63
CA GLU A 205 -8.80 -6.25 -3.95
C GLU A 205 -7.37 -6.73 -3.75
N VAL A 206 -6.89 -7.63 -4.61
CA VAL A 206 -5.48 -8.07 -4.56
C VAL A 206 -4.56 -6.96 -5.07
N CYS A 207 -3.57 -6.53 -4.28
CA CYS A 207 -2.47 -5.71 -4.77
C CYS A 207 -1.35 -6.55 -5.39
N GLY A 208 -0.66 -6.00 -6.40
CA GLY A 208 0.45 -6.66 -7.05
C GLY A 208 0.20 -8.11 -7.53
N VAL A 209 1.21 -8.97 -7.34
CA VAL A 209 1.19 -10.37 -7.84
C VAL A 209 0.83 -11.40 -6.77
N ARG A 210 0.92 -11.03 -5.49
CA ARG A 210 0.71 -11.95 -4.38
C ARG A 210 -0.75 -11.89 -3.97
N TYR A 211 -1.48 -12.99 -4.14
CA TYR A 211 -2.89 -13.07 -3.72
C TYR A 211 -3.16 -12.58 -2.28
N ASP A 212 -2.22 -12.72 -1.35
CA ASP A 212 -2.33 -12.27 0.04
C ASP A 212 -2.15 -10.74 0.25
N CYS A 213 -1.73 -10.02 -0.79
CA CYS A 213 -1.49 -8.58 -0.73
C CYS A 213 -2.82 -7.81 -0.73
N ARG A 214 -3.01 -6.90 0.22
CA ARG A 214 -4.11 -5.93 0.25
C ARG A 214 -3.59 -4.51 0.41
N ASN A 215 -4.29 -3.57 -0.23
CA ASN A 215 -4.15 -2.15 0.09
C ASN A 215 -4.90 -1.84 1.39
N LEU A 216 -4.23 -1.18 2.32
CA LEU A 216 -4.86 -0.56 3.48
C LEU A 216 -4.93 0.95 3.28
N LEU A 217 -6.09 1.53 3.57
CA LEU A 217 -6.35 2.97 3.61
C LEU A 217 -6.49 3.40 5.07
N ALA A 218 -5.52 4.16 5.57
CA ALA A 218 -5.55 4.70 6.92
C ALA A 218 -6.09 6.14 6.90
N LEU A 219 -7.22 6.34 7.56
CA LEU A 219 -7.88 7.64 7.71
C LEU A 219 -7.68 8.21 9.13
N PRO A 220 -7.30 9.49 9.27
CA PRO A 220 -7.15 10.11 10.59
C PRO A 220 -8.47 10.12 11.38
N LYS A 221 -8.48 9.59 12.62
CA LYS A 221 -9.67 9.55 13.49
C LYS A 221 -10.23 10.95 13.78
N GLY A 222 -9.35 11.94 13.94
CA GLY A 222 -9.74 13.34 14.17
C GLY A 222 -10.55 13.97 13.02
N LEU A 223 -10.52 13.35 11.83
CA LEU A 223 -11.26 13.79 10.64
C LEU A 223 -12.48 12.88 10.35
N GLY A 224 -12.95 12.08 11.31
CA GLY A 224 -14.07 11.16 11.11
C GLY A 224 -15.32 11.83 10.53
N ALA A 225 -15.71 13.01 11.04
CA ALA A 225 -16.83 13.79 10.50
C ALA A 225 -16.64 14.19 9.04
N HIS A 226 -15.40 14.51 8.66
CA HIS A 226 -15.05 14.88 7.30
C HIS A 226 -15.19 13.70 6.33
N PHE A 227 -14.78 12.50 6.73
CA PHE A 227 -14.90 11.29 5.90
C PHE A 227 -16.32 10.71 5.86
N ARG A 228 -17.14 10.91 6.90
CA ARG A 228 -18.53 10.42 6.93
C ARG A 228 -19.39 10.93 5.77
N THR A 229 -19.07 12.11 5.21
CA THR A 229 -19.82 12.66 4.09
C THR A 229 -19.27 12.24 2.72
N SER A 230 -18.25 11.38 2.67
CA SER A 230 -17.68 10.86 1.43
C SER A 230 -18.64 9.88 0.76
N GLN A 231 -19.01 10.15 -0.48
CA GLN A 231 -19.86 9.26 -1.27
C GLN A 231 -19.07 8.04 -1.72
N VAL A 232 -17.80 8.26 -2.08
CA VAL A 232 -16.86 7.21 -2.49
C VAL A 232 -16.68 6.16 -1.39
N LEU A 233 -16.39 6.58 -0.14
CA LEU A 233 -16.27 5.65 0.97
C LEU A 233 -17.60 4.95 1.28
N ARG A 234 -18.72 5.67 1.20
CA ARG A 234 -20.05 5.09 1.42
C ARG A 234 -20.36 4.00 0.40
N VAL A 235 -20.16 4.27 -0.89
CA VAL A 235 -20.40 3.30 -1.96
C VAL A 235 -19.46 2.10 -1.81
N ALA A 236 -18.16 2.32 -1.60
CA ALA A 236 -17.20 1.24 -1.39
C ALA A 236 -17.56 0.36 -0.18
N ALA A 237 -17.96 0.95 0.95
CA ALA A 237 -18.38 0.22 2.12
C ALA A 237 -19.70 -0.55 1.90
N THR A 238 -20.73 0.09 1.33
CA THR A 238 -22.03 -0.57 1.06
C THR A 238 -21.96 -1.70 0.04
N SER A 239 -20.97 -1.63 -0.86
CA SER A 239 -20.69 -2.69 -1.84
C SER A 239 -19.74 -3.76 -1.31
N GLU A 240 -19.44 -3.75 0.00
CA GLU A 240 -18.56 -4.70 0.69
C GLU A 240 -17.15 -4.73 0.08
N ARG A 241 -16.67 -3.57 -0.37
CA ARG A 241 -15.33 -3.37 -0.95
C ARG A 241 -14.33 -2.75 0.00
N LEU A 242 -14.79 -2.33 1.18
CA LEU A 242 -13.99 -1.63 2.17
C LEU A 242 -14.40 -2.07 3.57
N PHE A 243 -13.44 -2.52 4.39
CA PHE A 243 -13.70 -3.07 5.72
C PHE A 243 -12.86 -2.38 6.79
N VAL A 244 -13.43 -2.03 7.94
CA VAL A 244 -12.60 -1.61 9.09
C VAL A 244 -11.81 -2.80 9.61
N VAL A 245 -10.52 -2.59 9.75
CA VAL A 245 -9.59 -3.59 10.25
C VAL A 245 -8.73 -3.04 11.38
N ASN A 246 -8.33 -3.93 12.27
CA ASN A 246 -7.40 -3.68 13.36
C ASN A 246 -6.59 -4.96 13.63
N SER A 247 -5.66 -4.91 14.58
CA SER A 247 -4.78 -6.04 14.89
C SER A 247 -5.51 -7.31 15.38
N SER A 248 -6.77 -7.21 15.82
CA SER A 248 -7.55 -8.36 16.28
C SER A 248 -8.38 -9.05 15.19
N ASN A 249 -8.74 -8.34 14.11
CA ASN A 249 -9.63 -8.88 13.09
C ASN A 249 -9.02 -8.97 11.68
N ILE A 250 -7.87 -8.34 11.39
CA ILE A 250 -7.29 -8.30 10.04
C ILE A 250 -7.06 -9.70 9.43
N LEU A 251 -6.63 -10.67 10.23
CA LEU A 251 -6.41 -12.05 9.79
C LEU A 251 -7.70 -12.82 9.50
N THR A 252 -8.87 -12.21 9.73
CA THR A 252 -10.17 -12.72 9.27
C THR A 252 -10.57 -12.14 7.91
N HIS A 253 -9.70 -11.35 7.29
CA HIS A 253 -9.83 -10.86 5.91
C HIS A 253 -8.78 -11.53 5.01
N ALA A 254 -8.80 -11.20 3.71
CA ALA A 254 -7.93 -11.80 2.70
C ALA A 254 -7.98 -13.35 2.68
N TYR A 255 -9.07 -13.91 2.12
CA TYR A 255 -9.34 -15.36 2.04
C TYR A 255 -9.55 -16.09 3.38
N ALA A 256 -10.25 -15.46 4.32
CA ALA A 256 -10.57 -15.98 5.65
C ALA A 256 -10.88 -17.49 5.68
N LEU A 257 -11.78 -17.97 4.82
CA LEU A 257 -12.20 -19.38 4.77
C LEU A 257 -11.08 -20.34 4.38
N ALA A 258 -10.24 -19.96 3.42
CA ALA A 258 -9.07 -20.75 3.04
C ALA A 258 -8.04 -20.77 4.18
N CYS A 259 -7.97 -19.65 4.90
CA CYS A 259 -6.94 -19.31 5.87
C CYS A 259 -7.21 -19.71 7.33
N THR A 260 -8.40 -20.21 7.64
CA THR A 260 -8.69 -20.76 8.96
C THR A 260 -8.02 -22.11 9.17
N ARG A 261 -7.62 -22.43 10.41
CA ARG A 261 -7.09 -23.75 10.78
C ARG A 261 -8.05 -24.86 10.32
N GLY A 262 -7.54 -25.83 9.58
CA GLY A 262 -8.36 -26.92 8.99
C GLY A 262 -9.08 -26.54 7.68
N GLY A 263 -8.98 -25.29 7.24
CA GLY A 263 -9.48 -24.82 5.96
C GLY A 263 -8.67 -25.35 4.77
N PRO A 264 -9.15 -25.16 3.53
CA PRO A 264 -8.54 -25.70 2.32
C PRO A 264 -7.06 -25.37 2.10
N CYS A 265 -6.58 -24.24 2.65
CA CYS A 265 -5.17 -23.86 2.57
C CYS A 265 -4.37 -24.24 3.83
N CYS A 266 -5.02 -24.60 4.93
CA CYS A 266 -4.38 -24.76 6.24
C CYS A 266 -4.45 -26.20 6.76
N HIS A 267 -4.19 -27.17 5.87
CA HIS A 267 -3.97 -28.57 6.23
C HIS A 267 -2.56 -28.82 6.81
N ASP A 268 -1.54 -28.12 6.31
CA ASP A 268 -0.18 -28.07 6.88
C ASP A 268 0.06 -26.66 7.44
N SER A 269 0.31 -26.56 8.74
CA SER A 269 0.52 -25.28 9.44
C SER A 269 1.71 -24.49 8.88
N ARG A 270 2.67 -25.14 8.22
CA ARG A 270 3.85 -24.48 7.62
C ARG A 270 3.54 -23.69 6.35
N TYR A 271 2.47 -24.04 5.65
CA TYR A 271 2.09 -23.44 4.35
C TYR A 271 0.74 -22.74 4.38
N CYS A 272 0.06 -22.76 5.53
CA CYS A 272 -1.20 -22.06 5.76
C CYS A 272 -1.08 -20.59 5.32
N CYS A 273 -2.04 -20.16 4.50
CA CYS A 273 -2.17 -18.80 3.96
C CYS A 273 -1.01 -18.26 3.11
N LYS A 274 -0.01 -19.07 2.78
CA LYS A 274 1.05 -18.60 1.89
C LYS A 274 0.53 -18.47 0.46
N HIS A 275 1.08 -17.51 -0.30
CA HIS A 275 0.72 -17.25 -1.70
C HIS A 275 0.55 -18.52 -2.55
N ARG A 276 1.51 -19.46 -2.46
CA ARG A 276 1.49 -20.72 -3.22
C ARG A 276 0.23 -21.54 -2.92
N CYS A 277 -0.15 -21.60 -1.66
CA CYS A 277 -1.27 -22.38 -1.19
C CYS A 277 -2.61 -21.72 -1.56
N ILE A 278 -2.75 -20.42 -1.33
CA ILE A 278 -3.91 -19.64 -1.75
C ILE A 278 -4.10 -19.72 -3.26
N ARG A 279 -3.03 -19.58 -4.04
CA ARG A 279 -3.07 -19.73 -5.51
C ARG A 279 -3.54 -21.12 -5.93
N ALA A 280 -3.03 -22.18 -5.30
CA ALA A 280 -3.42 -23.55 -5.62
C ALA A 280 -4.90 -23.81 -5.31
N TRP A 281 -5.38 -23.32 -4.17
CA TRP A 281 -6.79 -23.38 -3.80
C TRP A 281 -7.66 -22.57 -4.77
N LEU A 282 -7.31 -21.32 -5.07
CA LEU A 282 -8.03 -20.48 -6.04
C LEU A 282 -8.11 -21.14 -7.42
N HIS A 283 -7.00 -21.68 -7.94
CA HIS A 283 -7.03 -22.42 -9.20
C HIS A 283 -7.97 -23.63 -9.16
N LYS A 284 -8.08 -24.32 -8.01
CA LYS A 284 -9.01 -25.44 -7.84
C LYS A 284 -10.46 -24.97 -7.82
N GLU A 285 -10.77 -23.87 -7.12
CA GLU A 285 -12.12 -23.29 -7.10
C GLU A 285 -12.51 -22.70 -8.47
N MET A 286 -11.59 -22.03 -9.16
CA MET A 286 -11.82 -21.52 -10.51
C MET A 286 -12.15 -22.65 -11.48
N LYS A 287 -11.44 -23.78 -11.44
CA LYS A 287 -11.78 -24.95 -12.26
C LYS A 287 -13.18 -25.50 -11.98
N ARG A 288 -13.68 -25.35 -10.75
CA ARG A 288 -15.06 -25.73 -10.39
C ARG A 288 -16.07 -24.72 -10.94
N TRP A 289 -15.75 -23.42 -10.95
CA TRP A 289 -16.63 -22.39 -11.51
C TRP A 289 -16.66 -22.37 -13.04
N ASP A 290 -15.53 -22.62 -13.69
CA ASP A 290 -15.36 -22.59 -15.15
C ASP A 290 -16.18 -23.69 -15.85
N ALA A 291 -16.67 -24.68 -15.09
CA ALA A 291 -17.70 -25.61 -15.56
C ALA A 291 -19.09 -24.97 -15.74
N SER A 292 -19.31 -23.73 -15.27
CA SER A 292 -20.62 -23.06 -15.25
C SER A 292 -20.67 -21.67 -15.92
N ASP A 293 -19.56 -20.92 -16.02
CA ASP A 293 -19.47 -19.64 -16.76
C ASP A 293 -18.00 -19.26 -16.97
N LYS A 294 -17.56 -19.18 -18.24
CA LYS A 294 -16.16 -18.98 -18.63
C LYS A 294 -15.69 -17.52 -18.66
N SER A 295 -16.59 -16.56 -18.48
CA SER A 295 -16.34 -15.17 -18.92
C SER A 295 -16.08 -14.14 -17.82
N SER A 296 -16.30 -14.45 -16.54
CA SER A 296 -16.59 -13.37 -15.58
C SER A 296 -15.75 -13.29 -14.30
N ARG A 297 -14.71 -14.12 -14.09
CA ARG A 297 -14.08 -14.21 -12.74
C ARG A 297 -12.56 -14.15 -12.76
N ASP A 298 -12.02 -12.93 -12.78
CA ASP A 298 -10.63 -12.70 -12.38
C ASP A 298 -10.52 -12.85 -10.85
N PRO A 299 -9.78 -13.86 -10.33
CA PRO A 299 -9.62 -14.07 -8.90
C PRO A 299 -8.93 -12.91 -8.18
N ARG A 300 -8.31 -11.97 -8.91
CA ARG A 300 -7.72 -10.75 -8.35
C ARG A 300 -8.77 -9.73 -7.90
N LEU A 301 -9.99 -9.79 -8.45
CA LEU A 301 -11.06 -8.82 -8.19
C LEU A 301 -11.98 -9.23 -7.03
N PHE A 302 -11.99 -10.52 -6.62
CA PHE A 302 -12.98 -11.03 -5.65
C PHE A 302 -12.35 -12.06 -4.71
N THR A 303 -11.96 -11.64 -3.50
CA THR A 303 -11.27 -12.53 -2.55
C THR A 303 -12.16 -13.12 -1.46
N ARG A 304 -13.33 -12.54 -1.22
CA ARG A 304 -14.46 -13.20 -0.56
C ARG A 304 -15.30 -13.95 -1.60
N LEU A 305 -15.30 -15.28 -1.48
CA LEU A 305 -16.04 -16.19 -2.36
C LEU A 305 -17.42 -16.56 -1.84
N GLU A 306 -17.88 -15.93 -0.75
CA GLU A 306 -19.22 -16.14 -0.21
C GLU A 306 -20.09 -14.90 -0.37
N TRP A 307 -21.16 -15.10 -1.12
CA TRP A 307 -22.36 -14.27 -1.14
C TRP A 307 -23.09 -14.35 0.20
N LEU A 308 -23.61 -13.21 0.69
CA LEU A 308 -24.76 -13.07 1.59
C LEU A 308 -24.76 -13.93 2.88
N SER A 309 -24.24 -13.38 3.99
CA SER A 309 -24.91 -13.64 5.30
C SER A 309 -24.45 -12.74 6.46
N ALA A 310 -23.26 -12.15 6.42
CA ALA A 310 -22.83 -11.24 7.49
C ALA A 310 -22.92 -9.79 7.03
N LYS A 311 -24.11 -9.18 7.20
CA LYS A 311 -24.27 -7.72 7.08
C LYS A 311 -23.49 -7.06 8.21
N THR A 312 -22.26 -6.63 7.97
CA THR A 312 -21.63 -5.63 8.84
C THR A 312 -22.33 -4.31 8.55
N SER A 313 -23.04 -3.77 9.53
CA SER A 313 -23.76 -2.52 9.36
C SER A 313 -22.77 -1.37 9.16
N LEU A 314 -23.09 -0.43 8.27
CA LEU A 314 -22.34 0.83 8.11
C LEU A 314 -22.18 1.59 9.44
N THR A 315 -23.05 1.38 10.42
CA THR A 315 -22.94 1.96 11.76
C THR A 315 -21.68 1.48 12.50
N ASP A 316 -21.19 0.28 12.22
CA ASP A 316 -20.03 -0.30 12.90
C ASP A 316 -18.70 0.16 12.28
N LEU A 317 -18.73 0.54 11.00
CA LEU A 317 -17.56 1.09 10.28
C LEU A 317 -17.09 2.42 10.88
N PHE A 318 -17.97 3.11 11.59
CA PHE A 318 -17.64 4.36 12.23
C PHE A 318 -17.66 4.30 13.75
N GLY A 319 -18.47 3.47 14.44
CA GLY A 319 -18.46 3.42 15.92
C GLY A 319 -18.42 4.81 16.58
N LEU A 320 -19.08 5.78 15.93
CA LEU A 320 -19.04 7.24 16.09
C LEU A 320 -20.46 7.76 15.85
#